data_AF-A0A942A1W9-F1
#
_entry.id   AF-A0A942A1W9-F1
#
_cell.length_a   1.000
_cell.length_b   1.000
_cell.length_c   1.000
_cell.angle_alpha   90.00
_cell.angle_beta   90.00
_cell.angle_gamma   90.00
#
_symmetry.space_group_name_H-M   'P 1'
#
loop_
_entity.id
_entity.type
_entity.pdbx_description
1 polymer ?
#
loop_
_entity_poly.entity_id
_entity_poly.type
_entity_poly.pdbx_seq_one_letter_code
_entity_poly.pdbx_strand_id
1 'polypeptide(L)'
;MTLVSRTAPTTSALLFLNDFDWKILFAKFNPNKKIPKRPPTMKQITTWIAQLGGFLARKGDGEPGVTHIWRGLKKLADMIEGAQLIRNICG
;
A
#
# COMPACT_ATOMS: atom_id res chain seq x y z
N MET A 1 2.89 7.21 -9.34
CA MET A 1 2.05 6.08 -8.88
C MET A 1 0.70 5.99 -9.57
N THR A 2 -0.15 7.03 -9.53
CA THR A 2 -1.50 7.01 -10.13
C THR A 2 -1.50 6.76 -11.64
N LEU A 3 -0.64 7.43 -12.40
CA LEU A 3 -0.52 7.20 -13.85
C LEU A 3 -0.06 5.78 -14.17
N VAL A 4 0.96 5.26 -13.46
CA VAL A 4 1.49 3.90 -13.66
C VAL A 4 0.47 2.83 -13.31
N SER A 5 -0.36 3.04 -12.28
CA SER A 5 -1.46 2.11 -11.97
C SER A 5 -2.50 2.03 -13.09
N ARG A 6 -2.65 3.10 -13.89
CA ARG A 6 -3.59 3.15 -15.01
C ARG A 6 -3.00 2.54 -16.27
N THR A 7 -1.73 2.85 -16.56
CA THR A 7 -1.08 2.45 -17.81
C THR A 7 -0.41 1.09 -17.73
N ALA A 8 -0.01 0.63 -16.55
CA ALA A 8 0.68 -0.64 -16.34
C ALA A 8 0.27 -1.31 -15.00
N PRO A 9 -1.02 -1.67 -14.82
CA PRO A 9 -1.60 -2.12 -13.55
C PRO A 9 -0.99 -3.41 -12.98
N THR A 10 -0.39 -4.23 -13.83
CA THR A 10 0.23 -5.53 -13.49
C THR A 10 1.71 -5.41 -13.09
N THR A 11 2.31 -4.22 -13.19
CA THR A 11 3.70 -3.98 -12.79
C THR A 11 3.89 -4.29 -11.30
N SER A 12 5.11 -4.65 -10.93
CA SER A 12 5.47 -4.90 -9.54
C SER A 12 5.43 -3.63 -8.70
N ALA A 13 4.88 -3.74 -7.50
CA ALA A 13 4.91 -2.69 -6.48
C ALA A 13 6.32 -2.26 -6.06
N LEU A 14 7.32 -3.11 -6.28
CA LEU A 14 8.72 -2.82 -5.96
C LEU A 14 9.29 -1.60 -6.68
N LEU A 15 8.62 -1.13 -7.75
CA LEU A 15 8.99 0.10 -8.43
C LEU A 15 8.78 1.36 -7.56
N PHE A 16 7.93 1.28 -6.52
CA PHE A 16 7.59 2.42 -5.66
C PHE A 16 7.72 2.15 -4.17
N LEU A 17 7.64 0.89 -3.74
CA LEU A 17 7.74 0.48 -2.33
C LEU A 17 8.86 -0.53 -2.18
N ASN A 18 9.71 -0.37 -1.17
CA ASN A 18 10.72 -1.38 -0.89
C ASN A 18 10.06 -2.68 -0.33
N ASP A 19 10.85 -3.74 -0.17
CA ASP A 19 10.34 -5.04 0.27
C ASP A 19 9.68 -5.00 1.67
N PHE A 20 10.11 -4.10 2.54
CA PHE A 20 9.57 -3.92 3.88
C PHE A 20 8.22 -3.18 3.85
N ASP A 21 8.13 -2.11 3.06
CA ASP A 21 6.97 -1.22 3.00
C ASP A 21 5.71 -1.94 2.49
N TRP A 22 5.84 -2.71 1.40
CA TRP A 22 4.68 -3.42 0.85
C TRP A 22 4.22 -4.54 1.79
N LYS A 23 5.12 -5.12 2.59
CA LYS A 23 4.79 -6.14 3.60
C LYS A 23 4.00 -5.54 4.76
N ILE A 24 4.35 -4.34 5.21
CA ILE A 24 3.56 -3.59 6.21
C ILE A 24 2.15 -3.33 5.67
N LEU A 25 2.06 -2.85 4.43
CA LEU A 25 0.78 -2.61 3.78
C LEU A 25 -0.03 -3.92 3.63
N PHE A 26 0.62 -5.02 3.22
CA PHE A 26 -0.03 -6.33 3.12
C PHE A 26 -0.59 -6.80 4.46
N ALA A 27 0.22 -6.73 5.53
CA ALA A 27 -0.17 -7.14 6.87
C ALA A 27 -1.37 -6.33 7.40
N LYS A 28 -1.43 -5.03 7.07
CA LYS A 28 -2.56 -4.16 7.44
C LYS A 28 -3.88 -4.58 6.79
N PHE A 29 -3.86 -4.94 5.51
CA PHE A 29 -5.07 -5.28 4.75
C PHE A 29 -5.43 -6.77 4.77
N ASN A 30 -4.50 -7.62 5.19
CA ASN A 30 -4.67 -9.06 5.28
C ASN A 30 -4.22 -9.56 6.66
N PRO A 31 -4.91 -9.14 7.74
CA PRO A 31 -4.58 -9.60 9.08
C PRO A 31 -4.64 -11.13 9.13
N ASN A 32 -3.70 -11.72 9.86
CA ASN A 32 -3.56 -13.18 10.06
C ASN A 32 -3.23 -13.99 8.79
N LYS A 33 -2.97 -13.37 7.64
CA LYS A 33 -2.46 -14.08 6.46
C LYS A 33 -0.94 -14.09 6.44
N LYS A 34 -0.37 -15.21 6.00
CA LYS A 34 1.07 -15.32 5.75
C LYS A 34 1.46 -14.37 4.61
N ILE A 35 2.55 -13.63 4.83
CA ILE A 35 3.11 -12.72 3.83
C ILE A 35 3.51 -13.53 2.58
N PRO A 36 3.07 -13.15 1.37
CA PRO A 36 3.40 -13.86 0.15
C PRO A 36 4.88 -13.69 -0.21
N LYS A 37 5.42 -14.60 -1.03
CA LYS A 37 6.79 -14.49 -1.54
C LYS A 37 6.94 -13.43 -2.64
N ARG A 38 5.84 -13.10 -3.32
CA ARG A 38 5.80 -12.13 -4.42
C ARG A 38 4.99 -10.91 -4.00
N PRO A 39 5.41 -9.71 -4.40
CA PRO A 39 4.67 -8.49 -4.09
C PRO A 39 3.29 -8.52 -4.78
N PRO A 40 2.27 -7.88 -4.17
CA PRO A 40 1.00 -7.61 -4.83
C PRO A 40 1.17 -6.76 -6.09
N THR A 41 0.14 -6.73 -6.92
CA THR A 41 0.11 -5.89 -8.13
C THR A 41 0.09 -4.40 -7.79
N MET A 42 0.60 -3.56 -8.70
CA MET A 42 0.48 -2.10 -8.57
C MET A 42 -0.96 -1.63 -8.35
N LYS A 43 -1.94 -2.26 -9.02
CA LYS A 43 -3.35 -1.94 -8.80
C LYS A 43 -3.80 -2.21 -7.36
N GLN A 44 -3.49 -3.39 -6.82
CA GLN A 44 -3.84 -3.75 -5.44
C GLN A 44 -3.21 -2.80 -4.43
N ILE A 45 -1.92 -2.50 -4.57
CA ILE A 45 -1.20 -1.59 -3.68
C ILE A 45 -1.79 -0.18 -3.76
N THR A 46 -2.09 0.31 -4.96
CA THR A 46 -2.71 1.62 -5.17
C THR A 46 -4.09 1.68 -4.51
N THR A 47 -4.89 0.62 -4.61
CA THR A 47 -6.17 0.55 -3.91
C THR A 47 -6.00 0.54 -2.40
N TRP A 48 -5.09 -0.25 -1.84
CA TRP A 48 -4.83 -0.28 -0.39
C TRP A 48 -4.33 1.07 0.14
N ILE A 49 -3.42 1.72 -0.57
CA ILE A 49 -2.96 3.07 -0.23
C ILE A 49 -4.14 4.03 -0.25
N ALA A 50 -4.96 4.02 -1.30
CA ALA A 50 -6.15 4.87 -1.36
C ALA A 50 -7.11 4.59 -0.19
N GLN A 51 -7.30 3.32 0.18
CA GLN A 51 -8.14 2.91 1.31
C GLN A 51 -7.60 3.42 2.65
N LEU A 52 -6.28 3.47 2.85
CA LEU A 52 -5.69 4.15 4.02
C LEU A 52 -6.06 5.64 4.07
N GLY A 53 -6.18 6.27 2.90
CA GLY A 53 -6.63 7.66 2.74
C GLY A 53 -8.14 7.87 2.72
N GLY A 54 -8.94 6.83 2.98
CA GLY A 54 -10.41 6.90 3.09
C GLY A 54 -11.18 6.49 1.84
N PHE A 55 -10.53 5.99 0.79
CA PHE A 55 -11.22 5.45 -0.37
C PHE A 55 -11.99 4.17 0.01
N LEU A 56 -13.26 4.05 -0.35
CA LEU A 56 -14.07 2.89 0.06
C LEU A 56 -13.81 1.65 -0.81
N ALA A 57 -13.44 1.84 -2.08
CA ALA A 57 -13.22 0.79 -3.06
C ALA A 57 -14.43 -0.13 -3.28
N ARG A 58 -15.65 0.44 -3.31
CA ARG A 58 -16.88 -0.28 -3.64
C ARG A 58 -16.97 -0.52 -5.15
N LYS A 59 -17.78 -1.51 -5.53
CA LYS A 59 -18.07 -1.78 -6.94
C LYS A 59 -18.70 -0.52 -7.57
N GLY A 60 -18.02 0.05 -8.56
CA GLY A 60 -18.48 1.25 -9.28
C GLY A 60 -17.91 2.58 -8.80
N ASP A 61 -17.10 2.63 -7.72
CA ASP A 61 -16.47 3.88 -7.25
C ASP A 61 -15.43 4.47 -8.23
N GLY A 62 -15.08 3.74 -9.29
CA GLY A 62 -14.05 4.14 -10.25
C GLY A 62 -12.63 4.01 -9.67
N GLU A 63 -11.71 4.83 -10.17
CA GLU A 63 -10.33 4.84 -9.70
C GLU A 63 -10.11 5.88 -8.60
N PRO A 64 -9.22 5.61 -7.63
CA PRO A 64 -8.97 6.54 -6.54
C PRO A 64 -8.33 7.85 -7.05
N GLY A 65 -8.90 8.98 -6.62
CA GLY A 65 -8.35 10.30 -6.88
C GLY A 65 -7.06 10.60 -6.08
N VAL A 66 -6.33 11.64 -6.52
CA VAL A 66 -5.03 12.04 -5.95
C VAL A 66 -5.08 12.30 -4.44
N THR A 67 -6.17 12.88 -3.94
CA THR A 67 -6.33 13.19 -2.50
C THR A 67 -6.33 11.94 -1.64
N HIS A 68 -7.03 10.87 -2.06
CA HIS A 68 -7.03 9.61 -1.33
C HIS A 68 -5.65 8.97 -1.33
N ILE A 69 -4.95 9.03 -2.46
CA ILE A 69 -3.59 8.50 -2.58
C ILE A 69 -2.63 9.25 -1.67
N TRP A 70 -2.63 10.59 -1.69
CA TRP A 70 -1.71 11.38 -0.87
C TRP A 70 -1.92 11.17 0.62
N ARG A 71 -3.19 11.17 1.08
CA ARG A 71 -3.53 10.85 2.48
C ARG A 71 -3.10 9.44 2.86
N GLY A 72 -3.30 8.49 1.95
CA GLY A 72 -2.89 7.11 2.11
C GLY A 72 -1.39 6.92 2.25
N LEU A 73 -0.61 7.60 1.40
CA LEU A 73 0.85 7.57 1.43
C LEU A 73 1.40 8.16 2.73
N LYS A 74 0.84 9.29 3.19
CA LYS A 74 1.23 9.87 4.49
C LYS A 74 1.00 8.87 5.62
N LYS A 75 -0.17 8.23 5.66
CA LYS A 75 -0.49 7.22 6.69
C LYS A 75 0.39 5.97 6.59
N LEU A 76 0.75 5.55 5.38
CA LEU A 76 1.70 4.45 5.19
C LEU A 76 3.10 4.82 5.70
N ALA A 77 3.57 6.04 5.46
CA ALA A 77 4.86 6.52 5.98
C ALA A 77 4.89 6.49 7.52
N ASP A 78 3.85 6.98 8.18
CA ASP A 78 3.73 6.94 9.65
C ASP A 78 3.78 5.49 10.19
N MET A 79 3.15 4.55 9.48
CA MET A 79 3.18 3.12 9.84
C MET A 79 4.56 2.48 9.65
N ILE A 80 5.28 2.87 8.60
CA ILE A 80 6.64 2.40 8.32
C ILE A 80 7.59 2.91 9.40
N GLU A 81 7.50 4.19 9.76
CA GLU A 81 8.28 4.79 10.85
C GLU A 81 8.03 4.06 12.17
N GLY A 82 6.77 3.85 12.55
CA GLY A 82 6.43 3.10 13.75
C GLY A 82 6.99 1.67 13.76
N ALA A 83 6.93 0.97 12.62
CA ALA A 83 7.49 -0.38 12.50
C ALA A 83 9.02 -0.40 12.61
N GLN A 84 9.71 0.61 12.09
CA GLN A 84 11.16 0.77 12.22
C GLN A 84 11.56 1.06 13.66
N LEU A 85 10.83 1.94 14.35
CA LEU A 85 11.09 2.25 15.76
C LEU A 85 10.96 1.00 16.64
N ILE A 86 9.89 0.22 16.48
CA ILE A 86 9.71 -1.03 17.23
C ILE A 86 10.83 -2.02 16.91
N ARG A 87 11.25 -2.13 15.65
CA ARG A 87 12.36 -2.99 15.25
C ARG A 87 13.68 -2.58 15.92
N ASN A 88 13.92 -1.29 16.12
CA ASN A 88 15.14 -0.81 16.78
C ASN A 88 15.09 -0.97 18.31
N ILE A 89 13.91 -0.98 18.91
CA ILE A 89 13.73 -1.13 20.36
C ILE A 89 13.78 -2.61 20.77
N CYS A 90 13.18 -3.50 19.97
CA CYS A 90 13.01 -4.91 20.30
C CYS A 90 13.94 -5.85 19.52
N GLY A 91 14.77 -5.31 18.61
CA GLY A 91 15.66 -6.06 17.72
C GLY A 91 17.11 -6.06 18.15
#